data_AF-A0A2S5EJ58-F1
#
_entry.id   AF-A0A2S5EJ58-F1
#
_cell.length_a   1.000
_cell.length_b   1.000
_cell.length_c   1.000
_cell.angle_alpha   90.00
_cell.angle_beta   90.00
_cell.angle_gamma   90.00
#
_symmetry.space_group_name_H-M   'P 1'
#
loop_
_entity.id
_entity.type
_entity.pdbx_description
1 polymer ?
#
loop_
_entity_poly.entity_id
_entity_poly.type
_entity_poly.pdbx_seq_one_letter_code
_entity_poly.pdbx_strand_id
1 'polypeptide(L)'
;MLAEQTIADYLWNSQGYDPWCSWNKSIFNLVGSDLFEDMKLFSENFLKSRIFEETSIKLKSLIKEFENDPLNKGEELKEYLERLSNLERKLKYMKDEKLYEDIHPWLKKLSQLAEIASKLLSSNEKVEIKNEVDKLGSYVVCDGILERFIREF
;
A
#
# COMPACT_ATOMS: atom_id res chain seq x y z
N MET A 1 -10.99 -8.68 10.21
CA MET A 1 -10.11 -9.85 9.99
C MET A 1 -8.69 -9.68 10.49
N LEU A 2 -7.82 -8.82 9.92
CA LEU A 2 -6.43 -8.68 10.42
C LEU A 2 -6.39 -8.15 11.86
N ALA A 3 -7.06 -7.04 12.15
CA ALA A 3 -7.10 -6.45 13.49
C ALA A 3 -7.74 -7.36 14.54
N GLU A 4 -8.71 -8.20 14.16
CA GLU A 4 -9.36 -9.12 15.08
C GLU A 4 -8.40 -10.23 15.54
N GLN A 5 -7.57 -10.74 14.63
CA GLN A 5 -6.55 -11.73 14.99
C GLN A 5 -5.47 -11.13 15.90
N THR A 6 -5.05 -9.88 15.66
CA THR A 6 -4.07 -9.22 16.53
C THR A 6 -4.66 -8.89 17.91
N ILE A 7 -5.93 -8.50 17.98
CA ILE A 7 -6.65 -8.33 19.26
C ILE A 7 -6.77 -9.68 19.98
N ALA A 8 -7.09 -10.77 19.29
CA ALA A 8 -7.18 -12.09 19.88
C ALA A 8 -5.84 -12.55 20.49
N ASP A 9 -4.73 -12.34 19.77
CA ASP A 9 -3.38 -12.66 20.24
C ASP A 9 -3.01 -11.84 21.49
N TYR A 10 -3.36 -10.54 21.49
CA TYR A 10 -3.18 -9.67 22.65
C TYR A 10 -4.01 -10.12 23.86
N LEU A 11 -5.29 -10.46 23.67
CA LEU A 11 -6.16 -10.90 24.74
C LEU A 11 -5.73 -12.25 25.33
N TRP A 12 -5.14 -13.12 24.51
CA TRP A 12 -4.65 -14.42 24.94
C TRP A 12 -3.34 -14.33 25.74
N ASN A 13 -2.39 -13.51 25.29
CA ASN A 13 -1.09 -13.34 25.98
C ASN A 13 -0.55 -11.91 25.85
N SER A 14 -1.13 -10.99 26.62
CA SER A 14 -0.76 -9.58 26.58
C SER A 14 0.70 -9.32 26.97
N GLN A 15 1.28 -10.13 27.87
CA GLN A 15 2.68 -9.96 28.30
C GLN A 15 3.69 -10.35 27.21
N GLY A 16 3.36 -11.35 26.40
CA GLY A 16 4.19 -11.80 25.29
C GLY A 16 3.80 -11.24 23.92
N TYR A 17 2.85 -10.30 23.88
CA TYR A 17 2.31 -9.78 22.63
C TYR A 17 3.32 -8.88 21.92
N ASP A 18 3.66 -9.26 20.68
CA ASP A 18 4.42 -8.43 19.74
C ASP A 18 3.53 -8.04 18.55
N PRO A 19 3.18 -6.75 18.39
CA PRO A 19 2.22 -6.30 17.38
C PRO A 19 2.63 -6.67 15.94
N TRP A 20 3.92 -6.56 15.61
CA TRP A 20 4.40 -6.79 14.24
C TRP A 20 4.44 -8.27 13.90
N CYS A 21 4.85 -9.11 14.84
CA CYS A 21 4.79 -10.56 14.74
C CYS A 21 3.33 -11.03 14.61
N SER A 22 2.44 -10.49 15.43
CA SER A 22 1.01 -10.81 15.37
C SER A 22 0.37 -10.39 14.05
N TRP A 23 0.69 -9.19 13.56
CA TRP A 23 0.21 -8.69 12.27
C TRP A 23 0.71 -9.55 11.09
N ASN A 24 2.00 -9.90 11.08
CA ASN A 24 2.55 -10.80 10.05
C ASN A 24 1.88 -12.19 10.11
N LYS A 25 1.70 -12.76 11.31
CA LYS A 25 0.96 -14.03 11.46
C LYS A 25 -0.46 -13.91 10.92
N SER A 26 -1.14 -12.80 11.19
CA SER A 26 -2.52 -12.57 10.74
C SER A 26 -2.62 -12.49 9.22
N ILE A 27 -1.66 -11.84 8.55
CA ILE A 27 -1.59 -11.82 7.08
C ILE A 27 -1.33 -13.23 6.54
N PHE A 28 -0.36 -13.95 7.11
CA PHE A 28 -0.04 -15.31 6.69
C PHE A 28 -1.25 -16.24 6.81
N ASN A 29 -1.99 -16.16 7.92
CA ASN A 29 -3.21 -16.94 8.12
C ASN A 29 -4.31 -16.59 7.10
N LEU A 30 -4.35 -15.34 6.65
CA LEU A 30 -5.38 -14.84 5.74
C LEU A 30 -5.15 -15.29 4.29
N VAL A 31 -3.90 -15.21 3.81
CA VAL A 31 -3.60 -15.40 2.38
C VAL A 31 -2.61 -16.52 2.08
N GLY A 32 -2.03 -17.14 3.10
CA GLY A 32 -1.00 -18.17 2.97
C GLY A 32 0.35 -17.62 2.51
N SER A 33 1.30 -18.53 2.22
CA SER A 33 2.65 -18.18 1.78
C SER A 33 2.69 -17.45 0.45
N ASP A 34 1.84 -17.84 -0.49
CA ASP A 34 1.98 -17.47 -1.90
C ASP A 34 1.68 -15.99 -2.15
N LEU A 35 0.78 -15.40 -1.36
CA LEU A 35 0.36 -14.01 -1.46
C LEU A 35 0.80 -13.17 -0.25
N PHE A 36 1.57 -13.74 0.67
CA PHE A 36 1.95 -13.09 1.93
C PHE A 36 2.58 -11.71 1.71
N GLU A 37 3.62 -11.64 0.87
CA GLU A 37 4.36 -10.39 0.63
C GLU A 37 3.52 -9.34 -0.10
N ASP A 38 2.64 -9.75 -1.02
CA ASP A 38 1.77 -8.84 -1.74
C ASP A 38 0.66 -8.29 -0.82
N MET A 39 0.08 -9.13 0.03
CA MET A 39 -0.93 -8.71 0.99
C MET A 39 -0.33 -7.85 2.11
N LYS A 40 0.91 -8.13 2.51
CA LYS A 40 1.69 -7.30 3.43
C LYS A 40 1.98 -5.92 2.85
N LEU A 41 2.40 -5.86 1.59
CA LEU A 41 2.64 -4.62 0.86
C LEU A 41 1.34 -3.80 0.70
N PHE A 42 0.21 -4.44 0.40
CA PHE A 42 -1.09 -3.77 0.44
C PHE A 42 -1.38 -3.22 1.84
N SER A 43 -1.30 -4.07 2.86
CA SER A 43 -1.74 -3.75 4.22
C SER A 43 -0.89 -2.66 4.91
N GLU A 44 0.42 -2.57 4.63
CA GLU A 44 1.28 -1.50 5.22
C GLU A 44 0.81 -0.08 4.85
N ASN A 45 0.11 0.04 3.71
CA ASN A 45 -0.43 1.28 3.18
C ASN A 45 -1.81 1.67 3.78
N PHE A 46 -2.31 0.86 4.73
CA PHE A 46 -3.60 1.08 5.42
C PHE A 46 -3.51 0.86 6.95
N LEU A 47 -2.34 1.03 7.55
CA LEU A 47 -2.12 0.81 9.00
C LEU A 47 -2.71 1.89 9.93
N LYS A 48 -3.03 3.07 9.41
CA LYS A 48 -3.45 4.21 10.25
C LYS A 48 -4.78 3.89 10.95
N SER A 49 -4.81 4.12 12.25
CA SER A 49 -5.96 3.90 13.12
C SER A 49 -5.96 4.89 14.28
N ARG A 50 -6.98 4.86 15.14
CA ARG A 50 -7.06 5.73 16.34
C ARG A 50 -5.93 5.52 17.35
N ILE A 51 -5.24 4.38 17.29
CA ILE A 51 -4.19 4.02 18.25
C ILE A 51 -2.82 3.90 17.58
N PHE A 52 -2.75 4.05 16.26
CA PHE A 52 -1.52 3.96 15.48
C PHE A 52 -1.59 4.98 14.34
N GLU A 53 -0.84 6.06 14.46
CA GLU A 53 -0.93 7.21 13.56
C GLU A 53 -0.12 7.04 12.26
N GLU A 54 0.74 6.03 12.21
CA GLU A 54 1.61 5.80 11.06
C GLU A 54 0.95 4.92 9.99
N THR A 55 1.31 5.17 8.74
CA THR A 55 0.94 4.33 7.59
C THR A 55 1.88 4.61 6.45
N SER A 56 1.99 3.67 5.49
CA SER A 56 2.76 3.85 4.27
C SER A 56 4.21 4.26 4.59
N ILE A 57 4.78 3.72 5.67
CA ILE A 57 6.08 4.16 6.24
C ILE A 57 7.17 4.07 5.17
N LYS A 58 7.20 2.95 4.43
CA LYS A 58 8.16 2.74 3.35
C LYS A 58 7.97 3.73 2.20
N LEU A 59 6.73 3.94 1.76
CA LEU A 59 6.41 4.92 0.71
C LEU A 59 6.85 6.34 1.12
N LYS A 60 6.52 6.78 2.34
CA LYS A 60 6.94 8.10 2.86
C LYS A 60 8.47 8.24 2.86
N SER A 61 9.19 7.21 3.29
CA SER A 61 10.66 7.21 3.28
C SER A 61 11.21 7.35 1.86
N LEU A 62 10.71 6.54 0.92
CA LEU A 62 11.18 6.54 -0.46
C LEU A 62 10.89 7.87 -1.17
N ILE A 63 9.70 8.46 -0.96
CA ILE A 63 9.38 9.79 -1.49
C ILE A 63 10.34 10.84 -0.92
N LYS A 64 10.56 10.84 0.40
CA LYS A 64 11.47 11.79 1.05
C LYS A 64 12.91 11.63 0.56
N GLU A 65 13.38 10.40 0.39
CA GLU A 65 14.71 10.12 -0.15
C GLU A 65 14.84 10.61 -1.60
N PHE A 66 13.81 10.37 -2.42
CA PHE A 66 13.73 10.89 -3.78
C PHE A 66 13.74 12.42 -3.83
N GLU A 67 12.97 13.11 -2.99
CA GLU A 67 12.94 14.58 -2.94
C GLU A 67 14.31 15.17 -2.56
N ASN A 68 15.09 14.49 -1.72
CA ASN A 68 16.44 14.92 -1.33
C ASN A 68 17.49 14.62 -2.41
N ASP A 69 17.36 13.52 -3.14
CA ASP A 69 18.31 13.12 -4.19
C ASP A 69 17.61 12.45 -5.39
N PRO A 70 16.94 13.24 -6.26
CA PRO A 70 16.16 12.69 -7.37
C PRO A 70 16.98 11.85 -8.35
N LEU A 71 18.28 12.14 -8.50
CA LEU A 71 19.16 11.49 -9.46
C LEU A 71 19.54 10.06 -9.03
N ASN A 72 19.76 9.83 -7.73
CA ASN A 72 20.16 8.52 -7.22
C ASN A 72 19.02 7.70 -6.62
N LYS A 73 17.91 8.34 -6.20
CA LYS A 73 16.82 7.69 -5.48
C LYS A 73 15.55 7.45 -6.29
N GLY A 74 15.52 7.87 -7.56
CA GLY A 74 14.38 7.64 -8.45
C GLY A 74 14.06 6.17 -8.69
N GLU A 75 15.08 5.31 -8.82
CA GLU A 75 14.88 3.90 -9.15
C GLU A 75 14.25 3.12 -7.99
N GLU A 76 14.69 3.34 -6.75
CA GLU A 76 14.12 2.66 -5.57
C GLU A 76 12.62 3.00 -5.38
N LEU A 77 12.25 4.27 -5.59
CA LEU A 77 10.85 4.69 -5.54
C LEU A 77 10.07 4.07 -6.70
N LYS A 78 10.63 4.05 -7.91
CA LYS A 78 10.00 3.46 -9.09
C LYS A 78 9.74 1.96 -8.92
N GLU A 79 10.71 1.19 -8.43
CA GLU A 79 10.55 -0.23 -8.13
C GLU A 79 9.42 -0.48 -7.12
N TYR A 80 9.33 0.36 -6.07
CA TYR A 80 8.26 0.26 -5.09
C TYR A 80 6.88 0.54 -5.72
N LEU A 81 6.77 1.59 -6.54
CA LEU A 81 5.54 1.93 -7.26
C LEU A 81 5.15 0.83 -8.27
N GLU A 82 6.10 0.21 -8.95
CA GLU A 82 5.83 -0.93 -9.83
C GLU A 82 5.32 -2.15 -9.08
N ARG A 83 5.80 -2.39 -7.86
CA ARG A 83 5.23 -3.45 -7.02
C ARG A 83 3.78 -3.14 -6.63
N LEU A 84 3.49 -1.90 -6.26
CA LEU A 84 2.13 -1.45 -5.92
C LEU A 84 1.17 -1.52 -7.12
N SER A 85 1.61 -1.10 -8.30
CA SER A 85 0.78 -1.14 -9.52
C SER A 85 0.40 -2.56 -9.94
N ASN A 86 1.23 -3.54 -9.58
CA ASN A 86 0.98 -4.95 -9.85
C ASN A 86 0.09 -5.67 -8.81
N LEU A 87 -0.25 -5.03 -7.68
CA LEU A 87 -0.98 -5.68 -6.60
C LEU A 87 -2.36 -6.20 -7.03
N GLU A 88 -3.16 -5.41 -7.74
CA GLU A 88 -4.49 -5.84 -8.22
C GLU A 88 -4.40 -7.14 -9.03
N ARG A 89 -3.42 -7.21 -9.95
CA ARG A 89 -3.19 -8.39 -10.81
C ARG A 89 -2.78 -9.63 -10.02
N LYS A 90 -2.06 -9.47 -8.91
CA LYS A 90 -1.57 -10.58 -8.09
C LYS A 90 -2.61 -11.04 -7.08
N LEU A 91 -3.21 -10.11 -6.34
CA LEU A 91 -4.17 -10.42 -5.27
C LEU A 91 -5.53 -10.90 -5.78
N LYS A 92 -5.84 -10.76 -7.08
CA LYS A 92 -7.04 -11.37 -7.68
C LYS A 92 -7.09 -12.90 -7.59
N TYR A 93 -5.95 -13.56 -7.34
CA TYR A 93 -5.86 -15.02 -7.19
C TYR A 93 -6.02 -15.48 -5.74
N MET A 94 -6.43 -14.58 -4.84
CA MET A 94 -6.74 -14.92 -3.47
C MET A 94 -7.87 -15.95 -3.42
N LYS A 95 -7.72 -16.95 -2.54
CA LYS A 95 -8.71 -18.03 -2.40
C LYS A 95 -10.04 -17.53 -1.82
N ASP A 96 -9.99 -16.50 -0.98
CA ASP A 96 -11.17 -15.87 -0.41
C ASP A 96 -11.67 -14.76 -1.34
N GLU A 97 -12.64 -15.09 -2.18
CA GLU A 97 -13.25 -14.17 -3.14
C GLU A 97 -13.96 -13.00 -2.45
N LYS A 98 -14.60 -13.24 -1.30
CA LYS A 98 -15.30 -12.19 -0.56
C LYS A 98 -14.33 -11.16 -0.01
N LEU A 99 -13.23 -11.62 0.56
CA LEU A 99 -12.17 -10.72 1.00
C LEU A 99 -11.61 -9.90 -0.17
N TYR A 100 -11.39 -10.52 -1.33
CA TYR A 100 -10.94 -9.80 -2.52
C TYR A 100 -11.95 -8.71 -2.91
N GLU A 101 -13.24 -9.04 -3.00
CA GLU A 101 -14.32 -8.08 -3.30
C GLU A 101 -14.34 -6.93 -2.29
N ASP A 102 -14.20 -7.23 -1.00
CA ASP A 102 -14.17 -6.25 0.08
C ASP A 102 -13.02 -5.24 -0.07
N ILE A 103 -11.81 -5.69 -0.44
CA ILE A 103 -10.65 -4.79 -0.57
C ILE A 103 -10.50 -4.19 -1.98
N HIS A 104 -11.20 -4.73 -2.97
CA HIS A 104 -10.99 -4.42 -4.38
C HIS A 104 -11.00 -2.91 -4.69
N PRO A 105 -11.93 -2.09 -4.18
CA PRO A 105 -11.95 -0.66 -4.51
C PRO A 105 -10.67 0.09 -4.09
N TRP A 106 -10.13 -0.22 -2.90
CA TRP A 106 -8.89 0.36 -2.40
C TRP A 106 -7.66 -0.19 -3.13
N LEU A 107 -7.65 -1.50 -3.37
CA LEU A 107 -6.60 -2.19 -4.11
C LEU A 107 -6.45 -1.63 -5.52
N LYS A 108 -7.56 -1.51 -6.25
CA LYS A 108 -7.60 -0.97 -7.61
C LYS A 108 -7.10 0.47 -7.64
N LYS A 109 -7.60 1.34 -6.76
CA LYS A 109 -7.17 2.73 -6.71
C LYS A 109 -5.68 2.86 -6.37
N LEU A 110 -5.18 2.07 -5.41
CA LEU A 110 -3.75 2.02 -5.07
C LEU A 110 -2.90 1.65 -6.28
N SER A 111 -3.28 0.58 -7.00
CA SER A 111 -2.54 0.13 -8.18
C SER A 111 -2.54 1.17 -9.30
N GLN A 112 -3.68 1.83 -9.54
CA GLN A 112 -3.78 2.91 -10.55
C GLN A 112 -2.95 4.14 -10.18
N LEU A 113 -3.00 4.58 -8.92
CA LEU A 113 -2.18 5.70 -8.45
C LEU A 113 -0.68 5.40 -8.57
N ALA A 114 -0.27 4.18 -8.22
CA ALA A 114 1.12 3.78 -8.31
C ALA A 114 1.60 3.71 -9.77
N GLU A 115 0.74 3.24 -10.70
CA GLU A 115 1.02 3.27 -12.13
C GLU A 115 1.20 4.71 -12.65
N ILE A 116 0.30 5.61 -12.28
CA ILE A 116 0.38 7.04 -12.63
C ILE A 116 1.67 7.66 -12.10
N ALA A 117 2.00 7.43 -10.82
CA ALA A 117 3.23 7.94 -10.21
C ALA A 117 4.49 7.39 -10.91
N SER A 118 4.51 6.10 -11.26
CA SER A 118 5.63 5.49 -11.99
C SER A 118 5.79 6.08 -13.41
N LYS A 119 4.68 6.34 -14.10
CA LYS A 119 4.69 7.03 -15.40
C LYS A 119 5.22 8.46 -15.28
N LEU A 120 4.85 9.21 -14.24
CA LEU A 120 5.36 10.56 -14.00
C LEU A 120 6.89 10.58 -13.81
N LEU A 121 7.43 9.60 -13.08
CA LEU A 121 8.88 9.48 -12.89
C LEU A 121 9.63 9.20 -14.21
N SER A 122 8.97 8.60 -15.20
CA SER A 122 9.60 8.17 -16.46
C SER A 122 9.25 9.04 -17.67
N SER A 123 8.30 9.97 -17.57
CA SER A 123 7.73 10.71 -18.70
C SER A 123 8.04 12.22 -18.67
N ASN A 124 8.18 12.81 -19.85
CA ASN A 124 8.25 14.26 -20.04
C ASN A 124 6.87 14.93 -20.11
N GLU A 125 5.78 14.16 -20.29
CA GLU A 125 4.40 14.66 -20.50
C GLU A 125 3.61 14.70 -19.19
N LYS A 126 4.07 15.50 -18.23
CA LYS A 126 3.55 15.49 -16.85
C LYS A 126 2.11 15.99 -16.69
N VAL A 127 1.64 16.91 -17.54
CA VAL A 127 0.36 17.61 -17.36
C VAL A 127 -0.84 16.69 -17.63
N GLU A 128 -0.78 15.88 -18.68
CA GLU A 128 -1.89 14.98 -19.04
C GLU A 128 -2.07 13.87 -18.00
N ILE A 129 -0.97 13.35 -17.47
CA ILE A 129 -0.95 12.28 -16.47
C ILE A 129 -1.60 12.72 -15.15
N LYS A 130 -1.43 13.99 -14.74
CA LYS A 130 -2.06 14.51 -13.51
C LYS A 130 -3.59 14.54 -13.58
N ASN A 131 -4.16 14.80 -14.77
CA ASN A 131 -5.61 14.82 -14.97
C ASN A 131 -6.26 13.44 -14.84
N GLU A 132 -5.48 12.35 -14.88
CA GLU A 132 -5.99 10.99 -14.66
C GLU A 132 -6.37 10.75 -13.20
N VAL A 133 -5.69 11.40 -12.24
CA VAL A 133 -5.94 11.23 -10.80
C VAL A 133 -7.35 11.69 -10.42
N ASP A 134 -7.83 12.78 -11.02
CA ASP A 134 -9.15 13.35 -10.73
C ASP A 134 -10.30 12.47 -11.24
N LYS A 135 -10.00 11.50 -12.12
CA LYS A 135 -10.97 10.49 -12.60
C LYS A 135 -11.03 9.26 -11.70
N LEU A 136 -10.13 9.13 -10.73
CA LEU A 136 -10.10 7.99 -9.82
C LEU A 136 -11.20 8.13 -8.74
N GLY A 137 -11.70 6.98 -8.26
CA GLY A 137 -12.79 6.94 -7.29
C GLY A 137 -12.49 7.66 -5.97
N SER A 138 -13.53 7.86 -5.16
CA SER A 138 -13.49 8.65 -3.92
C SER A 138 -12.85 7.94 -2.72
N TYR A 139 -12.41 6.69 -2.87
CA TYR A 139 -11.78 5.93 -1.78
C TYR A 139 -10.46 6.57 -1.36
N VAL A 140 -10.19 6.69 -0.06
CA VAL A 140 -8.91 7.20 0.44
C VAL A 140 -7.90 6.07 0.51
N VAL A 141 -6.72 6.28 -0.07
CA VAL A 141 -5.62 5.29 -0.15
C VAL A 141 -4.34 5.95 0.35
N CYS A 142 -3.51 5.22 1.11
CA CYS A 142 -2.23 5.72 1.63
C CYS A 142 -2.35 7.07 2.36
N ASP A 143 -3.47 7.39 3.01
CA ASP A 143 -3.72 8.71 3.63
C ASP A 143 -3.54 9.90 2.65
N GLY A 144 -3.77 9.68 1.35
CA GLY A 144 -3.61 10.68 0.29
C GLY A 144 -2.16 11.00 -0.10
N ILE A 145 -1.19 10.19 0.34
CA ILE A 145 0.24 10.44 0.11
C ILE A 145 0.58 10.40 -1.40
N LEU A 146 0.11 9.37 -2.12
CA LEU A 146 0.38 9.24 -3.56
C LEU A 146 -0.28 10.36 -4.37
N GLU A 147 -1.54 10.69 -4.06
CA GLU A 147 -2.24 11.79 -4.73
C GLU A 147 -1.51 13.12 -4.54
N ARG A 148 -1.00 13.39 -3.32
CA ARG A 148 -0.23 14.59 -3.03
C ARG A 148 1.08 14.62 -3.80
N PHE A 149 1.84 13.53 -3.76
CA PHE A 149 3.08 13.38 -4.51
C PHE A 149 2.86 13.64 -6.01
N ILE A 150 1.85 13.01 -6.61
CA ILE A 150 1.51 13.20 -8.03
C ILE A 150 1.17 14.67 -8.33
N ARG A 151 0.43 15.34 -7.45
CA ARG A 151 0.04 16.76 -7.65
C ARG A 151 1.24 17.70 -7.56
N GLU A 152 2.18 17.42 -6.67
CA GLU A 152 3.35 18.26 -6.39
C GLU A 152 4.55 18.03 -7.34
N PHE A 153 4.60 16.89 -8.05
CA PHE A 153 5.69 16.47 -8.97
C PHE A 153 5.82 17.26 -10.30
#